data_AF-A0A543NL87-F1
#
_entry.id   AF-A0A543NL87-F1
#
_cell.length_a   1.000
_cell.length_b   1.000
_cell.length_c   1.000
_cell.angle_alpha   90.00
_cell.angle_beta   90.00
_cell.angle_gamma   90.00
#
_symmetry.space_group_name_H-M   'P 1'
#
loop_
_entity.id
_entity.type
_entity.pdbx_description
1 polymer ?
#
loop_
_entity_poly.entity_id
_entity_poly.type
_entity_poly.pdbx_seq_one_letter_code
_entity_poly.pdbx_strand_id
1 'polypeptide(L)'
;MAAHAFSIDDIRAAAPTDAFDRGNKHHDDGRVRRLRADPGRVSALVEDGEDHAVRLRWETDTPSGACSCSAGAGWCDHAVALALAWLDGSDGDARTSAAAETPESPDLTGFLNSEDPTWLAEQLARVAGEDPVVWVRLAAASGSEAAVPAARDLLDEAVLGYRPGLPDGTPAGGEARLERAIGLLDELLDYGFADRVGELATDAAALHARRYPDASGDHAERLRKLAATAEELDQ
;
A
#
# COMPACT_ATOMS: atom_id res chain seq x y z
N MET A 1 1.12 15.10 -29.36
CA MET A 1 1.09 13.90 -28.50
C MET A 1 1.80 14.29 -27.22
N ALA A 2 1.07 14.39 -26.10
CA ALA A 2 1.75 14.50 -24.81
C ALA A 2 2.54 13.19 -24.64
N ALA A 3 3.82 13.28 -24.32
CA ALA A 3 4.58 12.08 -23.99
C ALA A 3 4.05 11.57 -22.66
N HIS A 4 3.34 10.44 -22.68
CA HIS A 4 2.99 9.72 -21.46
C HIS A 4 4.29 9.33 -20.75
N ALA A 5 4.30 9.39 -19.42
CA ALA A 5 5.48 9.00 -18.64
C ALA A 5 5.83 7.52 -18.76
N PHE A 6 4.88 6.70 -19.23
CA PHE A 6 5.00 5.28 -19.53
C PHE A 6 3.93 4.91 -20.57
N SER A 7 4.07 3.75 -21.19
CA SER A 7 3.20 3.20 -22.25
C SER A 7 2.49 1.93 -21.79
N ILE A 8 1.55 1.44 -22.61
CA ILE A 8 0.89 0.15 -22.36
C ILE A 8 1.88 -1.03 -22.36
N ASP A 9 2.95 -0.94 -23.15
CA ASP A 9 3.99 -1.97 -23.18
C ASP A 9 4.82 -1.99 -21.89
N ASP A 10 5.05 -0.82 -21.28
CA ASP A 10 5.70 -0.72 -19.96
C ASP A 10 4.83 -1.36 -18.86
N ILE A 11 3.51 -1.17 -18.92
CA ILE A 11 2.56 -1.83 -18.00
C ILE A 11 2.61 -3.34 -18.19
N ARG A 12 2.58 -3.83 -19.45
CA ARG A 12 2.66 -5.27 -19.74
C ARG A 12 3.98 -5.91 -19.32
N ALA A 13 5.08 -5.15 -19.38
CA ALA A 13 6.37 -5.62 -18.94
C ALA A 13 6.47 -5.70 -17.41
N ALA A 14 5.75 -4.83 -16.69
CA ALA A 14 5.85 -4.72 -15.24
C ALA A 14 4.77 -5.48 -14.46
N ALA A 15 3.59 -5.70 -15.05
CA ALA A 15 2.47 -6.39 -14.42
C ALA A 15 2.45 -7.90 -14.72
N PRO A 16 2.14 -8.76 -13.72
CA PRO A 16 1.76 -10.14 -13.98
C PRO A 16 0.61 -10.22 -15.00
N THR A 17 0.63 -11.21 -15.90
CA THR A 17 -0.36 -11.31 -16.99
C THR A 17 -1.80 -11.38 -16.48
N ASP A 18 -2.04 -12.12 -15.40
CA ASP A 18 -3.36 -12.24 -14.79
C ASP A 18 -3.85 -10.93 -14.15
N ALA A 19 -2.93 -10.17 -13.52
CA ALA A 19 -3.20 -8.84 -13.01
C ALA A 19 -3.51 -7.85 -14.14
N PHE A 20 -2.81 -7.96 -15.28
CA PHE A 20 -3.08 -7.16 -16.46
C PHE A 20 -4.50 -7.41 -17.00
N ASP A 21 -4.87 -8.67 -17.17
CA ASP A 21 -6.19 -9.06 -17.69
C ASP A 21 -7.33 -8.61 -16.76
N ARG A 22 -7.18 -8.80 -15.44
CA ARG A 22 -8.16 -8.32 -14.45
C ARG A 22 -8.22 -6.80 -14.41
N GLY A 23 -7.07 -6.13 -14.48
CA GLY A 23 -7.00 -4.67 -14.50
C GLY A 23 -7.65 -4.06 -15.74
N ASN A 24 -7.45 -4.67 -16.91
CA ASN A 24 -8.15 -4.28 -18.13
C ASN A 24 -9.67 -4.45 -17.98
N LYS A 25 -10.12 -5.52 -17.34
CA LYS A 25 -11.54 -5.70 -17.06
C LYS A 25 -12.10 -4.62 -16.12
N HIS A 26 -11.40 -4.29 -15.03
CA HIS A 26 -11.81 -3.23 -14.10
C HIS A 26 -11.87 -1.85 -14.80
N HIS A 27 -10.93 -1.58 -15.70
CA HIS A 27 -10.92 -0.40 -16.55
C HIS A 27 -12.14 -0.37 -17.49
N ASP A 28 -12.35 -1.43 -18.26
CA ASP A 28 -13.44 -1.54 -19.24
C ASP A 28 -14.83 -1.48 -18.57
N ASP A 29 -14.94 -2.02 -17.35
CA ASP A 29 -16.14 -1.95 -16.51
C ASP A 29 -16.37 -0.56 -15.89
N GLY A 30 -15.44 0.40 -16.08
CA GLY A 30 -15.56 1.77 -15.57
C GLY A 30 -15.39 1.90 -14.05
N ARG A 31 -14.66 0.98 -13.41
CA ARG A 31 -14.52 0.91 -11.94
C ARG A 31 -13.51 1.89 -11.36
N VAL A 32 -12.75 2.57 -12.21
CA VAL A 32 -11.80 3.62 -11.81
C VAL A 32 -12.55 4.93 -11.60
N ARG A 33 -12.56 5.42 -10.36
CA ARG A 33 -13.25 6.64 -9.94
C ARG A 33 -12.27 7.66 -9.37
N ARG A 34 -12.67 8.94 -9.43
CA ARG A 34 -11.92 10.05 -8.82
C ARG A 34 -10.45 10.12 -9.25
N LEU A 35 -10.18 9.83 -10.53
CA LEU A 35 -8.84 9.93 -11.09
C LEU A 35 -8.32 11.37 -10.94
N ARG A 36 -7.13 11.50 -10.35
CA ARG A 36 -6.39 12.75 -10.16
C ARG A 36 -4.98 12.58 -10.67
N ALA A 37 -4.54 13.51 -11.50
CA ALA A 37 -3.18 13.57 -12.02
C ALA A 37 -2.45 14.77 -11.45
N ASP A 38 -1.27 14.50 -10.90
CA ASP A 38 -0.30 15.47 -10.41
C ASP A 38 1.01 15.31 -11.23
N PRO A 39 1.91 16.31 -11.25
CA PRO A 39 3.23 16.12 -11.83
C PRO A 39 3.95 14.92 -11.18
N GLY A 40 4.31 13.90 -11.96
CA GLY A 40 5.02 12.72 -11.46
C GLY A 40 4.15 11.61 -10.85
N ARG A 41 2.81 11.77 -10.83
CA ARG A 41 1.92 10.86 -10.12
C ARG A 41 0.49 10.85 -10.67
N VAL A 42 -0.17 9.70 -10.65
CA VAL A 42 -1.63 9.60 -10.77
C VAL A 42 -2.22 8.81 -9.60
N SER A 43 -3.44 9.12 -9.18
CA SER A 43 -4.17 8.38 -8.15
C SER A 43 -5.66 8.31 -8.42
N ALA A 44 -6.31 7.25 -7.93
CA ALA A 44 -7.75 7.02 -8.07
C ALA A 44 -8.27 6.10 -6.95
N LEU A 45 -9.59 5.94 -6.91
CA LEU A 45 -10.24 4.81 -6.25
C LEU A 45 -10.63 3.78 -7.31
N VAL A 46 -10.40 2.50 -7.05
CA VAL A 46 -10.85 1.41 -7.93
C VAL A 46 -11.77 0.50 -7.14
N GLU A 47 -12.99 0.29 -7.63
CA GLU A 47 -13.99 -0.54 -6.98
C GLU A 47 -13.76 -2.03 -7.32
N ASP A 48 -13.54 -2.85 -6.29
CA ASP A 48 -13.52 -4.31 -6.40
C ASP A 48 -14.04 -4.97 -5.12
N GLY A 49 -15.37 -4.97 -4.97
CA GLY A 49 -16.04 -5.33 -3.71
C GLY A 49 -15.97 -4.22 -2.67
N GLU A 50 -14.78 -3.65 -2.43
CA GLU A 50 -14.54 -2.42 -1.69
C GLU A 50 -13.73 -1.40 -2.52
N ASP A 51 -13.66 -0.15 -2.05
CA ASP A 51 -12.87 0.89 -2.71
C ASP A 51 -11.39 0.78 -2.35
N HIS A 52 -10.55 0.48 -3.35
CA HIS A 52 -9.11 0.46 -3.18
C HIS A 52 -8.50 1.81 -3.60
N ALA A 53 -7.74 2.42 -2.69
CA ALA A 53 -6.98 3.64 -2.98
C ALA A 53 -5.69 3.28 -3.71
N VAL A 54 -5.56 3.75 -4.94
CA VAL A 54 -4.46 3.39 -5.84
C VAL A 54 -3.64 4.63 -6.20
N ARG A 55 -2.33 4.48 -6.25
CA ARG A 55 -1.38 5.52 -6.65
C ARG A 55 -0.31 4.92 -7.54
N LEU A 56 -0.03 5.59 -8.66
CA LEU A 56 1.15 5.34 -9.48
C LEU A 56 2.08 6.55 -9.36
N ARG A 57 3.38 6.32 -9.23
CA ARG A 57 4.42 7.36 -9.28
C ARG A 57 5.46 7.01 -10.31
N TRP A 58 6.07 8.02 -10.91
CA TRP A 58 7.20 7.85 -11.81
C TRP A 58 8.29 8.87 -11.46
N GLU A 59 9.38 8.36 -10.90
CA GLU A 59 10.62 9.12 -10.70
C GLU A 59 11.74 8.61 -11.63
N THR A 60 11.55 7.42 -12.21
CA THR A 60 12.42 6.72 -13.18
C THR A 60 11.58 6.16 -14.33
N ASP A 61 12.23 5.46 -15.28
CA ASP A 61 11.56 4.92 -16.49
C ASP A 61 10.49 3.85 -16.20
N THR A 62 10.42 3.30 -14.99
CA THR A 62 9.38 2.33 -14.59
C THR A 62 8.48 2.92 -13.50
N PRO A 63 7.15 2.99 -13.72
CA PRO A 63 6.23 3.47 -12.71
C PRO A 63 6.14 2.48 -11.55
N SER A 64 6.08 3.00 -10.33
CA SER A 64 5.79 2.23 -9.12
C SER A 64 4.32 2.35 -8.75
N GLY A 65 3.70 1.22 -8.39
CA GLY A 65 2.32 1.14 -7.93
C GLY A 65 2.24 0.93 -6.41
N ALA A 66 1.34 1.68 -5.77
CA ALA A 66 0.93 1.48 -4.38
C ALA A 66 -0.61 1.38 -4.34
N CYS A 67 -1.12 0.36 -3.67
CA CYS A 67 -2.55 0.09 -3.58
C CYS A 67 -2.93 -0.26 -2.14
N SER A 68 -4.14 0.07 -1.71
CA SER A 68 -4.66 -0.38 -0.40
C SER A 68 -5.25 -1.79 -0.42
N CYS A 69 -5.20 -2.51 -1.55
CA CYS A 69 -5.54 -3.94 -1.60
C CYS A 69 -4.46 -4.78 -0.89
N SER A 70 -4.74 -6.05 -0.59
CA SER A 70 -3.79 -6.96 0.06
C SER A 70 -2.45 -7.05 -0.67
N ALA A 71 -2.48 -7.19 -2.01
CA ALA A 71 -1.27 -7.21 -2.81
C ALA A 71 -0.35 -5.97 -2.63
N GLY A 72 -0.91 -4.82 -2.19
CA GLY A 72 -0.23 -3.71 -1.52
C GLY A 72 0.83 -2.90 -2.29
N ALA A 73 1.83 -3.58 -2.83
CA ALA A 73 3.00 -3.02 -3.49
C ALA A 73 3.19 -3.60 -4.90
N GLY A 74 3.51 -2.75 -5.88
CA GLY A 74 3.74 -3.16 -7.26
C GLY A 74 2.48 -3.13 -8.13
N TRP A 75 2.50 -3.92 -9.20
CA TRP A 75 1.47 -3.92 -10.25
C TRP A 75 0.34 -4.92 -9.97
N CYS A 76 -0.58 -4.56 -9.08
CA CYS A 76 -1.86 -5.24 -8.96
C CYS A 76 -2.81 -4.87 -10.12
N ASP A 77 -3.90 -5.60 -10.25
CA ASP A 77 -4.97 -5.31 -11.20
C ASP A 77 -5.58 -3.91 -11.02
N HIS A 78 -5.71 -3.41 -9.79
CA HIS A 78 -6.13 -2.04 -9.53
C HIS A 78 -5.13 -0.99 -10.06
N ALA A 79 -3.83 -1.25 -9.91
CA ALA A 79 -2.76 -0.40 -10.43
C ALA A 79 -2.75 -0.39 -11.97
N VAL A 80 -2.96 -1.55 -12.59
CA VAL A 80 -3.17 -1.65 -14.04
C VAL A 80 -4.40 -0.87 -14.47
N ALA A 81 -5.54 -1.03 -13.79
CA ALA A 81 -6.78 -0.33 -14.13
C ALA A 81 -6.61 1.20 -14.10
N LEU A 82 -5.94 1.72 -13.07
CA LEU A 82 -5.59 3.14 -12.98
C LEU A 82 -4.66 3.58 -14.11
N ALA A 83 -3.65 2.77 -14.45
CA ALA A 83 -2.70 3.08 -15.51
C ALA A 83 -3.38 3.17 -16.88
N LEU A 84 -4.27 2.22 -17.18
CA LEU A 84 -5.06 2.20 -18.42
C LEU A 84 -6.01 3.41 -18.48
N ALA A 85 -6.73 3.69 -17.38
CA ALA A 85 -7.62 4.84 -17.29
C ALA A 85 -6.89 6.17 -17.52
N TRP A 86 -5.65 6.27 -17.04
CA TRP A 86 -4.81 7.43 -17.25
C TRP A 86 -4.41 7.61 -18.72
N LEU A 87 -3.91 6.54 -19.36
CA LEU A 87 -3.52 6.56 -20.78
C LEU A 87 -4.70 6.91 -21.69
N ASP A 88 -5.87 6.29 -21.48
CA ASP A 88 -7.09 6.56 -22.25
C ASP A 88 -7.58 8.01 -22.07
N GLY A 89 -7.48 8.55 -20.84
CA GLY A 89 -7.91 9.91 -20.52
C GLY A 89 -7.01 11.02 -21.11
N SER A 90 -5.80 10.70 -21.56
CA SER A 90 -4.82 11.69 -22.03
C SER A 90 -4.57 11.69 -23.55
N ASP A 91 -5.25 10.80 -24.30
CA ASP A 91 -5.20 10.72 -25.77
C ASP A 91 -6.29 11.52 -26.52
N GLY A 92 -7.25 12.15 -25.82
CA GLY A 92 -8.07 13.21 -26.41
C GLY A 92 -9.57 13.20 -26.07
N ASP A 93 -10.01 14.37 -25.66
CA ASP A 93 -11.37 14.87 -25.42
C ASP A 93 -12.10 14.33 -24.19
N ALA A 94 -12.50 15.29 -23.35
CA ALA A 94 -13.15 15.09 -22.07
C ALA A 94 -14.48 14.36 -22.25
N ARG A 95 -14.44 13.03 -22.21
CA ARG A 95 -15.60 12.26 -21.79
C ARG A 95 -15.62 12.28 -20.27
N THR A 96 -16.22 13.34 -19.75
CA THR A 96 -17.00 13.25 -18.52
C THR A 96 -17.98 12.08 -18.70
N SER A 97 -17.54 10.88 -18.34
CA SER A 97 -18.43 9.76 -18.10
C SER A 97 -19.45 10.27 -17.10
N ALA A 98 -20.71 10.26 -17.50
CA ALA A 98 -21.82 10.77 -16.74
C ALA A 98 -21.71 10.21 -15.32
N ALA A 99 -21.38 11.10 -14.38
CA ALA A 99 -21.34 10.81 -12.98
C ALA A 99 -22.72 10.26 -12.60
N ALA A 100 -22.79 8.96 -12.32
CA ALA A 100 -23.66 8.54 -11.25
C ALA A 100 -23.28 9.47 -10.08
N GLU A 101 -24.23 10.31 -9.67
CA GLU A 101 -24.09 11.29 -8.59
C GLU A 101 -23.66 10.53 -7.33
N THR A 102 -22.35 10.35 -7.24
CA THR A 102 -21.67 9.93 -6.03
C THR A 102 -21.90 11.10 -5.10
N PRO A 103 -22.39 10.90 -3.86
CA PRO A 103 -22.50 11.99 -2.92
C PRO A 103 -21.16 12.71 -2.92
N GLU A 104 -21.18 14.04 -3.12
CA GLU A 104 -19.97 14.86 -3.12
C GLU A 104 -19.17 14.46 -1.89
N SER A 105 -18.08 13.73 -2.09
CA SER A 105 -17.17 13.44 -0.99
C SER A 105 -16.70 14.80 -0.53
N PRO A 106 -16.89 15.14 0.75
CA PRO A 106 -16.41 16.42 1.25
C PRO A 106 -14.93 16.55 0.86
N ASP A 107 -14.51 17.76 0.50
CA ASP A 107 -13.09 18.05 0.29
C ASP A 107 -12.37 17.96 1.64
N LEU A 108 -12.12 16.72 2.07
CA LEU A 108 -11.48 16.40 3.33
C LEU A 108 -10.06 16.96 3.35
N THR A 109 -9.36 16.93 2.22
CA THR A 109 -8.01 17.49 2.13
C THR A 109 -8.03 19.01 2.33
N GLY A 110 -8.93 19.73 1.64
CA GLY A 110 -9.11 21.16 1.83
C GLY A 110 -9.54 21.52 3.25
N PHE A 111 -10.50 20.78 3.81
CA PHE A 111 -10.93 20.93 5.20
C PHE A 111 -9.76 20.73 6.17
N LEU A 112 -9.07 19.58 6.14
CA LEU A 112 -7.96 19.30 7.04
C LEU A 112 -6.81 20.32 6.92
N ASN A 113 -6.54 20.82 5.70
CA ASN A 113 -5.54 21.87 5.49
C ASN A 113 -5.97 23.25 6.04
N SER A 114 -7.27 23.47 6.23
CA SER A 114 -7.81 24.71 6.80
C SER A 114 -7.94 24.68 8.33
N GLU A 115 -7.85 23.49 8.93
CA GLU A 115 -7.96 23.32 10.38
C GLU A 115 -6.68 23.68 11.13
N ASP A 116 -6.84 23.92 12.42
CA ASP A 116 -5.75 24.26 13.32
C ASP A 116 -4.82 23.05 13.60
N PRO A 117 -3.47 23.25 13.65
CA PRO A 117 -2.53 22.16 13.92
C PRO A 117 -2.75 21.43 15.25
N THR A 118 -3.19 22.11 16.31
CA THR A 118 -3.51 21.47 17.58
C THR A 118 -4.74 20.59 17.44
N TRP A 119 -5.78 21.06 16.76
CA TRP A 119 -6.96 20.24 16.47
C TRP A 119 -6.61 18.99 15.66
N LEU A 120 -5.74 19.11 14.64
CA LEU A 120 -5.26 17.99 13.83
C LEU A 120 -4.46 16.99 14.69
N ALA A 121 -3.57 17.47 15.54
CA ALA A 121 -2.80 16.63 16.46
C ALA A 121 -3.74 15.86 17.42
N GLU A 122 -4.80 16.50 17.91
CA GLU A 122 -5.82 15.84 18.74
C GLU A 122 -6.58 14.76 17.95
N GLN A 123 -6.89 14.98 16.67
CA GLN A 123 -7.52 13.96 15.83
C GLN A 123 -6.59 12.76 15.63
N LEU A 124 -5.32 13.00 15.30
CA LEU A 124 -4.33 11.96 15.11
C LEU A 124 -4.06 11.18 16.41
N ALA A 125 -4.00 11.87 17.55
CA ALA A 125 -3.86 11.24 18.85
C ALA A 125 -5.06 10.33 19.19
N ARG A 126 -6.28 10.75 18.82
CA ARG A 126 -7.48 9.90 18.96
C ARG A 126 -7.39 8.63 18.10
N VAL A 127 -7.07 8.78 16.81
CA VAL A 127 -6.92 7.64 15.90
C VAL A 127 -5.81 6.71 16.37
N ALA A 128 -4.67 7.23 16.82
CA ALA A 128 -3.58 6.43 17.38
C ALA A 128 -3.96 5.70 18.68
N GLY A 129 -4.90 6.25 19.46
CA GLY A 129 -5.45 5.56 20.63
C GLY A 129 -6.31 4.35 20.29
N GLU A 130 -6.86 4.29 19.08
CA GLU A 130 -7.74 3.23 18.59
C GLU A 130 -7.03 2.23 17.66
N ASP A 131 -6.04 2.69 16.90
CA ASP A 131 -5.26 1.89 15.96
C ASP A 131 -3.77 1.84 16.36
N PRO A 132 -3.29 0.70 16.89
CA PRO A 132 -1.90 0.52 17.26
C PRO A 132 -0.90 0.72 16.11
N VAL A 133 -1.29 0.46 14.86
CA VAL A 133 -0.42 0.67 13.69
C VAL A 133 -0.18 2.16 13.50
N VAL A 134 -1.22 2.97 13.64
CA VAL A 134 -1.10 4.45 13.58
C VAL A 134 -0.25 4.96 14.74
N TRP A 135 -0.40 4.37 15.93
CA TRP A 135 0.45 4.73 17.07
C TRP A 135 1.93 4.45 16.79
N VAL A 136 2.29 3.26 16.29
CA VAL A 136 3.68 2.89 15.95
C VAL A 136 4.25 3.85 14.91
N ARG A 137 3.48 4.17 13.86
CA ARG A 137 3.85 5.13 12.82
C ARG A 137 4.24 6.49 13.39
N LEU A 138 3.39 7.05 14.24
CA LEU A 138 3.63 8.37 14.84
C LEU A 138 4.79 8.33 15.86
N ALA A 139 4.91 7.24 16.63
CA ALA A 139 6.02 7.05 17.54
C ALA A 139 7.36 7.01 16.77
N ALA A 140 7.44 6.24 15.68
CA ALA A 140 8.64 6.15 14.85
C ALA A 140 8.96 7.51 14.19
N ALA A 141 7.95 8.18 13.62
CA ALA A 141 8.10 9.52 13.04
C ALA A 141 8.61 10.57 14.04
N SER A 142 8.30 10.40 15.33
CA SER A 142 8.82 11.27 16.40
C SER A 142 10.23 10.91 16.88
N GLY A 143 10.85 9.87 16.32
CA GLY A 143 12.14 9.33 16.77
C GLY A 143 12.06 8.54 18.07
N SER A 144 10.87 8.10 18.49
CA SER A 144 10.70 7.36 19.73
C SER A 144 11.04 5.88 19.55
N GLU A 145 12.04 5.41 20.30
CA GLU A 145 12.40 3.99 20.42
C GLU A 145 11.24 3.11 20.93
N ALA A 146 10.19 3.70 21.52
CA ALA A 146 9.01 2.95 21.94
C ALA A 146 8.23 2.35 20.75
N ALA A 147 8.47 2.84 19.52
CA ALA A 147 7.89 2.27 18.30
C ALA A 147 8.36 0.83 18.06
N VAL A 148 9.62 0.51 18.39
CA VAL A 148 10.25 -0.79 18.11
C VAL A 148 9.59 -1.95 18.87
N PRO A 149 9.46 -1.92 20.21
CA PRO A 149 8.79 -3.01 20.93
C PRO A 149 7.30 -3.13 20.56
N ALA A 150 6.61 -2.02 20.30
CA ALA A 150 5.22 -2.07 19.86
C ALA A 150 5.06 -2.67 18.44
N ALA A 151 5.98 -2.35 17.52
CA ALA A 151 6.05 -2.98 16.21
C ALA A 151 6.30 -4.50 16.33
N ARG A 152 7.19 -4.92 17.23
CA ARG A 152 7.43 -6.34 17.54
C ARG A 152 6.14 -7.03 17.97
N ASP A 153 5.44 -6.49 18.95
CA ASP A 153 4.22 -7.08 19.49
C ASP A 153 3.14 -7.24 18.39
N LEU A 154 2.96 -6.23 17.54
CA LEU A 154 2.02 -6.28 16.42
C LEU A 154 2.42 -7.31 15.37
N LEU A 155 3.71 -7.40 15.05
CA LEU A 155 4.23 -8.36 14.08
C LEU A 155 4.09 -9.80 14.59
N ASP A 156 4.42 -10.05 15.85
CA ASP A 156 4.26 -11.35 16.50
C ASP A 156 2.77 -11.75 16.54
N GLU A 157 1.88 -10.85 16.95
CA GLU A 157 0.43 -11.12 16.94
C GLU A 157 -0.06 -11.45 15.52
N ALA A 158 0.39 -10.68 14.53
CA ALA A 158 -0.02 -10.87 13.14
C ALA A 158 0.47 -12.22 12.57
N VAL A 159 1.74 -12.58 12.82
CA VAL A 159 2.31 -13.87 12.40
C VAL A 159 1.58 -15.03 13.08
N LEU A 160 1.27 -14.91 14.37
CA LEU A 160 0.54 -15.95 15.11
C LEU A 160 -0.92 -16.08 14.68
N GLY A 161 -1.54 -14.96 14.29
CA GLY A 161 -2.93 -14.88 13.82
C GLY A 161 -3.12 -15.32 12.36
N TYR A 162 -2.05 -15.37 11.57
CA TYR A 162 -2.08 -15.71 10.16
C TYR A 162 -2.53 -17.16 9.90
N ARG A 163 -3.32 -17.40 8.87
CA ARG A 163 -3.83 -18.72 8.49
C ARG A 163 -3.72 -18.90 6.97
N PRO A 164 -2.62 -19.49 6.48
CA PRO A 164 -2.42 -19.71 5.05
C PRO A 164 -3.45 -20.69 4.48
N GLY A 165 -3.80 -20.52 3.20
CA GLY A 165 -4.71 -21.41 2.47
C GLY A 165 -6.19 -21.06 2.62
N LEU A 166 -6.53 -19.97 3.32
CA LEU A 166 -7.83 -19.32 3.17
C LEU A 166 -7.81 -18.39 1.96
N PRO A 167 -8.96 -18.11 1.31
CA PRO A 167 -9.02 -17.17 0.21
C PRO A 167 -8.52 -15.78 0.64
N ASP A 168 -7.77 -15.13 -0.23
CA ASP A 168 -7.25 -13.78 -0.02
C ASP A 168 -8.39 -12.80 0.34
N GLY A 169 -8.09 -11.84 1.20
CA GLY A 169 -9.08 -10.87 1.69
C GLY A 169 -10.04 -11.41 2.75
N THR A 170 -10.00 -12.71 3.09
CA THR A 170 -10.81 -13.24 4.21
C THR A 170 -10.27 -12.69 5.54
N PRO A 171 -11.07 -11.96 6.36
CA PRO A 171 -10.59 -11.40 7.63
C PRO A 171 -10.06 -12.46 8.61
N ALA A 172 -10.61 -13.69 8.53
CA ALA A 172 -10.18 -14.82 9.33
C ALA A 172 -8.83 -15.42 8.91
N GLY A 173 -8.35 -15.09 7.69
CA GLY A 173 -7.03 -15.48 7.19
C GLY A 173 -5.89 -14.68 7.80
N GLY A 174 -6.16 -13.45 8.25
CA GLY A 174 -5.14 -12.60 8.86
C GLY A 174 -4.11 -12.01 7.88
N GLU A 175 -4.27 -12.25 6.58
CA GLU A 175 -3.39 -11.76 5.50
C GLU A 175 -3.16 -10.24 5.61
N ALA A 176 -4.23 -9.45 5.52
CA ALA A 176 -4.15 -8.00 5.60
C ALA A 176 -3.58 -7.48 6.93
N ARG A 177 -3.72 -8.24 8.03
CA ARG A 177 -3.10 -7.90 9.32
C ARG A 177 -1.59 -8.13 9.25
N LEU A 178 -1.17 -9.26 8.68
CA LEU A 178 0.24 -9.60 8.50
C LEU A 178 0.93 -8.64 7.54
N GLU A 179 0.33 -8.37 6.38
CA GLU A 179 0.85 -7.39 5.41
C GLU A 179 1.00 -6.00 6.02
N ARG A 180 -0.02 -5.54 6.78
CA ARG A 180 0.04 -4.26 7.48
C ARG A 180 1.15 -4.22 8.54
N ALA A 181 1.34 -5.30 9.29
CA ALA A 181 2.40 -5.38 10.28
C ALA A 181 3.80 -5.45 9.65
N ILE A 182 3.96 -6.17 8.53
CA ILE A 182 5.20 -6.19 7.75
C ILE A 182 5.49 -4.81 7.16
N GLY A 183 4.47 -4.11 6.65
CA GLY A 183 4.61 -2.76 6.10
C GLY A 183 5.09 -1.72 7.12
N LEU A 184 4.86 -1.92 8.43
CA LEU A 184 5.47 -1.07 9.46
C LEU A 184 6.99 -1.12 9.43
N LEU A 185 7.60 -2.23 9.01
CA LEU A 185 9.05 -2.35 8.92
C LEU A 185 9.63 -1.42 7.85
N ASP A 186 8.96 -1.25 6.70
CA ASP A 186 9.36 -0.26 5.69
C ASP A 186 9.33 1.16 6.27
N GLU A 187 8.29 1.49 7.04
CA GLU A 187 8.16 2.81 7.64
C GLU A 187 9.21 3.04 8.74
N LEU A 188 9.53 2.02 9.53
CA LEU A 188 10.61 2.09 10.51
C LEU A 188 11.98 2.30 9.82
N LEU A 189 12.21 1.70 8.65
CA LEU A 189 13.41 1.98 7.84
C LEU A 189 13.45 3.45 7.41
N ASP A 190 12.33 3.97 6.89
CA ASP A 190 12.23 5.37 6.47
C ASP A 190 12.51 6.36 7.62
N TYR A 191 12.20 5.97 8.86
CA TYR A 191 12.47 6.75 10.06
C TYR A 191 13.85 6.49 10.71
N GLY A 192 14.71 5.68 10.09
CA GLY A 192 16.10 5.49 10.51
C GLY A 192 16.31 4.39 11.56
N PHE A 193 15.37 3.45 11.70
CA PHE A 193 15.49 2.32 12.63
C PHE A 193 16.08 1.06 11.97
N ALA A 194 17.07 1.20 11.09
CA ALA A 194 17.62 0.11 10.28
C ALA A 194 18.01 -1.13 11.12
N ASP A 195 18.87 -0.99 12.12
CA ASP A 195 19.36 -2.09 12.95
C ASP A 195 18.21 -2.84 13.62
N ARG A 196 17.23 -2.07 14.11
CA ARG A 196 16.04 -2.60 14.80
C ARG A 196 15.13 -3.33 13.83
N VAL A 197 14.95 -2.83 12.61
CA VAL A 197 14.19 -3.53 11.57
C VAL A 197 14.89 -4.84 11.19
N GLY A 198 16.22 -4.87 11.09
CA GLY A 198 16.98 -6.10 10.83
C GLY A 198 16.70 -7.20 11.86
N GLU A 199 16.74 -6.83 13.15
CA GLU A 199 16.39 -7.72 14.26
C GLU A 199 14.92 -8.20 14.16
N LEU A 200 13.97 -7.28 14.02
CA LEU A 200 12.54 -7.58 13.97
C LEU A 200 12.17 -8.48 12.78
N ALA A 201 12.69 -8.18 11.60
CA ALA A 201 12.41 -8.91 10.38
C ALA A 201 12.97 -10.35 10.46
N THR A 202 14.17 -10.51 11.04
CA THR A 202 14.80 -11.82 11.26
C THR A 202 14.00 -12.65 12.25
N ASP A 203 13.63 -12.08 13.40
CA ASP A 203 12.83 -12.74 14.43
C ASP A 203 11.48 -13.21 13.88
N ALA A 204 10.78 -12.33 13.15
CA ALA A 204 9.49 -12.63 12.55
C ALA A 204 9.59 -13.68 11.43
N ALA A 205 10.62 -13.63 10.59
CA ALA A 205 10.85 -14.66 9.57
C ALA A 205 11.07 -16.03 10.22
N ALA A 206 11.85 -16.09 11.31
CA ALA A 206 12.07 -17.31 12.07
C ALA A 206 10.78 -17.81 12.74
N LEU A 207 9.96 -16.92 13.30
CA LEU A 207 8.66 -17.27 13.88
C LEU A 207 7.71 -17.83 12.82
N HIS A 208 7.59 -17.15 11.67
CA HIS A 208 6.76 -17.59 10.56
C HIS A 208 7.20 -18.97 10.05
N ALA A 209 8.51 -19.19 9.85
CA ALA A 209 9.03 -20.48 9.40
C ALA A 209 8.75 -21.62 10.39
N ARG A 210 8.88 -21.37 11.70
CA ARG A 210 8.51 -22.36 12.74
C ARG A 210 7.04 -22.73 12.70
N ARG A 211 6.17 -21.74 12.44
CA ARG A 211 4.72 -21.91 12.48
C ARG A 211 4.15 -22.52 11.20
N TYR A 212 4.79 -22.25 10.06
CA TYR A 212 4.37 -22.66 8.72
C TYR A 212 5.55 -23.26 7.94
N PRO A 213 6.08 -24.43 8.35
CA PRO A 213 7.30 -25.01 7.76
C PRO A 213 7.13 -25.39 6.28
N ASP A 214 5.90 -25.69 5.86
CA ASP A 214 5.57 -26.10 4.50
C ASP A 214 5.03 -24.94 3.64
N ALA A 215 4.88 -23.74 4.20
CA ALA A 215 4.44 -22.57 3.45
C ALA A 215 5.64 -21.90 2.80
N SER A 216 5.85 -22.12 1.50
CA SER A 216 6.64 -21.21 0.66
C SER A 216 5.82 -19.95 0.42
N GLY A 217 5.76 -19.08 1.43
CA GLY A 217 4.91 -17.89 1.40
C GLY A 217 5.72 -16.62 1.13
N ASP A 218 5.14 -15.73 0.31
CA ASP A 218 5.67 -14.41 -0.05
C ASP A 218 6.03 -13.57 1.20
N HIS A 219 5.31 -13.71 2.32
CA HIS A 219 5.62 -13.01 3.57
C HIS A 219 6.98 -13.37 4.18
N ALA A 220 7.35 -14.65 4.19
CA ALA A 220 8.62 -15.08 4.76
C ALA A 220 9.79 -14.60 3.90
N GLU A 221 9.59 -14.52 2.59
CA GLU A 221 10.55 -13.92 1.67
C GLU A 221 10.63 -12.41 1.85
N ARG A 222 9.49 -11.72 1.98
CA ARG A 222 9.42 -10.29 2.24
C ARG A 222 10.16 -9.91 3.52
N LEU A 223 9.95 -10.65 4.61
CA LEU A 223 10.67 -10.46 5.88
C LEU A 223 12.18 -10.66 5.72
N ARG A 224 12.62 -11.71 5.02
CA ARG A 224 14.05 -11.93 4.73
C ARG A 224 14.65 -10.80 3.89
N LYS A 225 13.91 -10.28 2.91
CA LYS A 225 14.34 -9.15 2.08
C LYS A 225 14.48 -7.89 2.93
N LEU A 226 13.53 -7.61 3.81
CA LEU A 226 13.60 -6.47 4.73
C LEU A 226 14.81 -6.56 5.67
N ALA A 227 15.09 -7.75 6.20
CA ALA A 227 16.28 -7.97 7.03
C ALA A 227 17.58 -7.67 6.26
N ALA A 228 17.69 -8.13 5.01
CA ALA A 228 18.85 -7.86 4.16
C ALA A 228 18.98 -6.37 3.82
N THR A 229 17.88 -5.69 3.49
CA THR A 229 17.88 -4.24 3.24
C THR A 229 18.30 -3.45 4.48
N ALA A 230 17.87 -3.85 5.67
CA ALA A 230 18.29 -3.24 6.92
C ALA A 230 19.80 -3.36 7.15
N GLU A 231 20.39 -4.55 6.91
CA GLU A 231 21.83 -4.78 7.01
C GLU A 231 22.66 -3.92 6.04
N GLU A 232 22.12 -3.62 4.85
CA GLU A 232 22.77 -2.75 3.87
C GLU A 232 22.76 -1.28 4.29
N LEU A 233 21.75 -0.85 5.05
CA LEU A 233 21.58 0.54 5.50
C LEU A 233 22.37 0.88 6.77
N ASP A 234 22.79 -0.11 7.56
CA ASP A 234 23.61 0.05 8.78
C ASP A 234 25.14 0.08 8.48
N GLN A 235 25.56 -0.17 7.23
CA GLN A 235 26.96 -0.15 6.79
C GLN A 235 27.43 1.21 6.27
#